data_AF-A0A958AH56-F1
#
_entry.id   AF-A0A958AH56-F1
#
_cell.length_a   1.000
_cell.length_b   1.000
_cell.length_c   1.000
_cell.angle_alpha   90.00
_cell.angle_beta   90.00
_cell.angle_gamma   90.00
#
_symmetry.space_group_name_H-M   'P 1'
#
loop_
_entity.id
_entity.type
_entity.pdbx_description
1 polymer ?
#
loop_
_entity_poly.entity_id
_entity_poly.type
_entity_poly.pdbx_seq_one_letter_code
_entity_poly.pdbx_strand_id
1 'polypeptide(L)'
;MENLETLDAFARAVDHMQAIFRITPTAVACDLHPGYLSTRWAHATAGERPVIAVQHHHAHIAAVMAEHGLDGSTPVIGFAFDGTGYGRDGAIWGGELLVADYHDFIRVAHLAYVPLPGGDAAVKRPYRIALAHLHAAGVPWAAGLPPVDAATEVERGVLMRQLETGFNTVPTSSMGRLFDAVAALAGVRQTVTYEGQAA
;
A
#
# COMPACT_ATOMS: atom_id res chain seq x y z
N MET A 1 6.52 -10.11 0.82
CA MET A 1 7.83 -10.80 0.96
C MET A 1 8.56 -10.15 2.12
N GLU A 2 8.52 -10.77 3.30
CA GLU A 2 8.88 -10.09 4.56
C GLU A 2 10.04 -10.74 5.32
N ASN A 3 10.52 -11.91 4.86
CA ASN A 3 11.60 -12.64 5.53
C ASN A 3 12.60 -13.24 4.54
N LEU A 4 13.74 -13.65 5.07
CA LEU A 4 14.86 -14.19 4.29
C LEU A 4 14.50 -15.51 3.61
N GLU A 5 13.74 -16.37 4.29
CA GLU A 5 13.31 -17.66 3.75
C GLU A 5 12.49 -17.50 2.46
N THR A 6 11.57 -16.52 2.45
CA THR A 6 10.77 -16.18 1.26
C THR A 6 11.65 -15.58 0.16
N LEU A 7 12.64 -14.76 0.51
CA LEU A 7 13.56 -14.17 -0.46
C LEU A 7 14.44 -15.25 -1.13
N ASP A 8 14.95 -16.20 -0.35
CA ASP A 8 15.76 -17.30 -0.87
C ASP A 8 14.93 -18.23 -1.77
N ALA A 9 13.67 -18.50 -1.40
CA ALA A 9 12.75 -19.26 -2.23
C ALA A 9 12.46 -18.54 -3.55
N PHE A 10 12.24 -17.23 -3.50
CA PHE A 10 12.06 -16.39 -4.68
C PHE A 10 13.29 -16.42 -5.59
N ALA A 11 14.51 -16.24 -5.06
CA ALA A 11 15.73 -16.27 -5.84
C ALA A 11 15.92 -17.62 -6.57
N ARG A 12 15.69 -18.74 -5.88
CA ARG A 12 15.72 -20.08 -6.49
C ARG A 12 14.69 -20.24 -7.60
N ALA A 13 13.49 -19.69 -7.42
CA ALA A 13 12.45 -19.74 -8.43
C ALA A 13 12.84 -18.95 -9.69
N VAL A 14 13.47 -17.78 -9.53
CA VAL A 14 13.98 -16.99 -10.66
C VAL A 14 15.03 -17.78 -11.44
N ASP A 15 16.03 -18.35 -10.77
CA ASP A 15 17.08 -19.14 -11.42
C ASP A 15 16.51 -20.34 -12.17
N HIS A 16 15.54 -21.03 -11.56
CA HIS A 16 14.87 -22.16 -12.16
C HIS A 16 14.09 -21.78 -13.43
N MET A 17 13.35 -20.67 -13.40
CA MET A 17 12.58 -20.17 -14.56
C MET A 17 13.51 -19.73 -15.69
N GLN A 18 14.61 -19.04 -15.40
CA GLN A 18 15.61 -18.69 -16.41
C GLN A 18 16.18 -19.94 -17.10
N ALA A 19 16.47 -21.00 -16.34
CA ALA A 19 16.98 -22.25 -16.87
C ALA A 19 15.95 -23.00 -17.75
N ILE A 20 14.69 -23.10 -17.30
CA ILE A 20 13.62 -23.77 -18.06
C ILE A 20 13.36 -23.08 -19.39
N PHE A 21 13.19 -21.75 -19.36
CA PHE A 21 12.86 -20.97 -20.55
C PHE A 21 14.09 -20.60 -21.38
N ARG A 22 15.30 -20.92 -20.90
CA ARG A 22 16.59 -20.59 -21.53
C ARG A 22 16.71 -19.11 -21.85
N ILE A 23 16.28 -18.27 -20.91
CA ILE A 23 16.34 -16.82 -21.03
C ILE A 23 17.45 -16.26 -20.18
N THR A 24 18.05 -15.17 -20.67
CA THR A 24 18.94 -14.32 -19.88
C THR A 24 18.31 -12.93 -19.86
N PRO A 25 17.75 -12.47 -18.72
CA PRO A 25 17.12 -11.17 -18.63
C PRO A 25 18.11 -10.07 -18.96
N THR A 26 17.72 -9.15 -19.83
CA THR A 26 18.51 -7.98 -20.23
C THR A 26 18.21 -6.75 -19.37
N ALA A 27 17.13 -6.78 -18.59
CA ALA A 27 16.70 -5.75 -17.64
C ALA A 27 15.98 -6.41 -16.45
N VAL A 28 15.87 -5.68 -15.34
CA VAL A 28 15.10 -6.12 -14.15
C VAL A 28 14.11 -5.03 -13.78
N ALA A 29 12.81 -5.35 -13.71
CA ALA A 29 11.80 -4.43 -13.22
C ALA A 29 11.51 -4.71 -11.73
N CYS A 30 11.29 -3.65 -10.95
CA CYS A 30 10.92 -3.77 -9.53
C CYS A 30 9.94 -2.67 -9.11
N ASP A 31 9.32 -2.84 -7.94
CA ASP A 31 8.47 -1.81 -7.35
C ASP A 31 9.30 -0.57 -6.98
N LEU A 32 8.67 0.61 -7.06
CA LEU A 32 9.25 1.89 -6.63
C LEU A 32 9.60 1.93 -5.14
N HIS A 33 8.97 1.10 -4.30
CA HIS A 33 9.20 1.09 -2.85
C HIS A 33 10.64 0.67 -2.51
N PRO A 34 11.49 1.58 -1.97
CA PRO A 34 12.92 1.29 -1.77
C PRO A 34 13.18 0.27 -0.65
N GLY A 35 12.25 0.14 0.30
CA GLY A 35 12.35 -0.79 1.42
C GLY A 35 11.98 -2.25 1.11
N TYR A 36 11.43 -2.56 -0.06
CA TYR A 36 11.03 -3.93 -0.37
C TYR A 36 12.25 -4.85 -0.56
N LEU A 37 12.17 -6.06 -0.02
CA LEU A 37 13.22 -7.07 -0.19
C LEU A 37 13.43 -7.42 -1.67
N SER A 38 12.36 -7.46 -2.46
CA SER A 38 12.41 -7.68 -3.91
C SER A 38 13.12 -6.54 -4.64
N THR A 39 12.86 -5.27 -4.29
CA THR A 39 13.54 -4.10 -4.87
C THR A 39 15.02 -4.11 -4.53
N ARG A 40 15.38 -4.39 -3.28
CA ARG A 40 16.79 -4.55 -2.86
C ARG A 40 17.47 -5.71 -3.59
N TRP A 41 16.80 -6.84 -3.74
CA TRP A 41 17.30 -8.00 -4.49
C TRP A 41 17.51 -7.67 -5.97
N ALA A 42 16.60 -6.92 -6.59
CA ALA A 42 16.71 -6.52 -7.99
C ALA A 42 17.98 -5.70 -8.22
N HIS A 43 18.24 -4.70 -7.38
CA HIS A 43 19.48 -3.92 -7.44
C HIS A 43 20.74 -4.74 -7.16
N ALA A 44 20.68 -5.67 -6.21
CA ALA A 44 21.83 -6.50 -5.86
C ALA A 44 22.21 -7.51 -6.96
N THR A 45 21.24 -7.98 -7.74
CA THR A 45 21.46 -9.05 -8.73
C THR A 45 21.53 -8.54 -10.17
N ALA A 46 21.15 -7.29 -10.44
CA ALA A 46 21.13 -6.76 -11.80
C ALA A 46 22.51 -6.73 -12.49
N GLY A 47 23.60 -6.58 -11.75
CA GLY A 47 24.94 -6.40 -12.35
C GLY A 47 24.96 -5.13 -13.20
N GLU A 48 25.35 -5.24 -14.47
CA GLU A 48 25.34 -4.11 -15.43
C GLU A 48 23.97 -3.85 -16.08
N ARG A 49 22.97 -4.71 -15.82
CA ARG A 49 21.65 -4.59 -16.44
C ARG A 49 20.88 -3.40 -15.85
N PRO A 50 20.08 -2.69 -16.65
CA PRO A 50 19.21 -1.65 -16.14
C PRO A 50 18.17 -2.21 -15.16
N VAL A 51 17.97 -1.49 -14.06
CA VAL A 51 16.86 -1.71 -13.12
C VAL A 51 15.80 -0.65 -13.37
N ILE A 52 14.58 -1.08 -13.66
CA ILE A 52 13.44 -0.22 -14.00
C ILE A 52 12.48 -0.23 -12.82
N ALA A 53 12.39 0.89 -12.09
CA ALA A 53 11.43 1.05 -11.02
C ALA A 53 10.06 1.42 -11.58
N VAL A 54 9.02 0.66 -11.23
CA VAL A 54 7.63 0.86 -11.67
C VAL A 54 6.78 1.17 -10.45
N GLN A 55 5.88 2.16 -10.58
CA GLN A 55 4.98 2.51 -9.49
C GLN A 55 3.90 1.42 -9.31
N HIS A 56 3.61 1.05 -8.06
CA HIS A 56 2.72 -0.06 -7.70
C HIS A 56 1.34 -0.06 -8.39
N HIS A 57 0.61 1.06 -8.32
CA HIS A 57 -0.73 1.23 -8.87
C HIS A 57 -0.70 1.30 -10.40
N HIS A 58 0.35 1.90 -10.97
CA HIS A 58 0.60 1.87 -12.40
C HIS A 58 0.82 0.43 -12.89
N ALA A 59 1.60 -0.36 -12.16
CA ALA A 59 1.80 -1.79 -12.46
C ALA A 59 0.48 -2.58 -12.41
N HIS A 60 -0.40 -2.30 -11.44
CA HIS A 60 -1.73 -2.91 -11.39
C HIS A 60 -2.57 -2.62 -12.63
N ILE A 61 -2.62 -1.36 -13.07
CA ILE A 61 -3.37 -0.98 -14.28
C ILE A 61 -2.74 -1.59 -15.53
N ALA A 62 -1.41 -1.50 -15.66
CA ALA A 62 -0.67 -2.06 -16.79
C ALA A 62 -0.85 -3.59 -16.91
N ALA A 63 -0.95 -4.30 -15.78
CA ALA A 63 -1.22 -5.74 -15.79
C ALA A 63 -2.59 -6.07 -16.42
N VAL A 64 -3.64 -5.32 -16.09
CA VAL A 64 -4.98 -5.48 -16.67
C VAL A 64 -4.99 -5.11 -18.15
N MET A 65 -4.29 -4.03 -18.54
CA MET A 65 -4.12 -3.67 -19.94
C MET A 65 -3.49 -4.80 -20.76
N ALA A 66 -2.43 -5.42 -20.21
CA ALA A 66 -1.71 -6.52 -20.85
C ALA A 66 -2.58 -7.78 -20.99
N GLU A 67 -3.35 -8.12 -19.94
CA GLU A 67 -4.30 -9.24 -19.96
C GLU A 67 -5.34 -9.10 -21.07
N HIS A 68 -5.83 -7.87 -21.30
CA HIS A 68 -6.81 -7.57 -22.35
C HIS A 68 -6.20 -7.31 -23.74
N GLY A 69 -4.89 -7.47 -23.90
CA GLY A 69 -4.21 -7.31 -25.19
C GLY A 69 -4.22 -5.87 -25.71
N LEU A 70 -4.33 -4.88 -24.84
CA LEU A 70 -4.21 -3.48 -25.23
C LEU A 70 -2.76 -3.20 -25.63
N ASP A 71 -2.56 -2.46 -26.71
CA ASP A 71 -1.23 -2.12 -27.24
C ASP A 71 -0.59 -0.89 -26.58
N GLY A 72 -1.35 -0.20 -25.72
CA GLY A 72 -0.91 1.02 -25.04
C GLY A 72 -0.88 2.27 -25.93
N SER A 73 -1.42 2.20 -27.15
CA SER A 73 -1.52 3.35 -28.07
C SER A 73 -2.51 4.42 -27.58
N THR A 74 -3.48 4.01 -26.76
CA THR A 74 -4.48 4.88 -26.16
C THR A 74 -4.43 4.75 -24.64
N PRO A 75 -4.24 5.85 -23.89
CA PRO A 75 -4.28 5.83 -22.44
C PRO A 75 -5.64 5.35 -21.92
N VAL A 76 -5.63 4.61 -20.81
CA VAL A 76 -6.82 4.13 -20.11
C VAL A 76 -7.06 4.91 -18.84
N ILE A 77 -8.32 4.94 -18.38
CA ILE A 77 -8.67 5.36 -17.03
C ILE A 77 -8.70 4.12 -16.15
N GLY A 78 -7.82 4.05 -15.16
CA GLY A 78 -7.73 2.93 -14.25
C GLY A 78 -7.96 3.35 -12.80
N PHE A 79 -8.78 2.57 -12.10
CA PHE A 79 -8.98 2.67 -10.66
C PHE A 79 -8.10 1.61 -9.99
N ALA A 80 -7.16 2.04 -9.16
CA ALA A 80 -6.25 1.16 -8.44
C ALA A 80 -6.54 1.27 -6.94
N PHE A 81 -7.31 0.29 -6.43
CA PHE A 81 -7.72 0.22 -5.04
C PHE A 81 -7.05 -0.97 -4.34
N ASP A 82 -6.23 -0.68 -3.35
CA ASP A 82 -5.49 -1.69 -2.58
C ASP A 82 -5.31 -1.25 -1.11
N GLY A 83 -4.49 -2.00 -0.38
CA GLY A 83 -4.12 -1.69 1.00
C GLY A 83 -2.98 -0.69 1.13
N THR A 84 -1.87 -0.90 0.42
CA THR A 84 -0.63 -0.14 0.62
C THR A 84 0.21 -0.16 -0.65
N GLY A 85 0.37 1.00 -1.31
CA GLY A 85 1.37 1.18 -2.35
C GLY A 85 2.22 2.44 -2.13
N TYR A 86 3.50 2.39 -2.49
CA TYR A 86 4.41 3.52 -2.34
C TYR A 86 4.06 4.65 -3.32
N GLY A 87 3.66 5.80 -2.78
CA GLY A 87 3.39 7.00 -3.54
C GLY A 87 4.66 7.74 -3.96
N ARG A 88 4.64 8.39 -5.12
CA ARG A 88 5.77 9.23 -5.60
C ARG A 88 6.03 10.44 -4.70
N ASP A 89 5.06 10.82 -3.87
CA ASP A 89 5.11 11.89 -2.88
C ASP A 89 5.48 11.41 -1.46
N GLY A 90 5.84 10.12 -1.30
CA GLY A 90 6.16 9.51 -0.02
C GLY A 90 4.94 9.16 0.85
N ALA A 91 3.72 9.39 0.36
CA ALA A 91 2.50 8.93 1.00
C ALA A 91 2.22 7.45 0.69
N ILE A 92 1.30 6.86 1.43
CA ILE A 92 0.76 5.53 1.14
C ILE A 92 -0.46 5.70 0.25
N TRP A 93 -0.35 5.27 -1.00
CA TRP A 93 -1.45 5.23 -1.95
C TRP A 93 -2.23 3.92 -1.81
N GLY A 94 -3.43 3.89 -2.41
CA GLY A 94 -4.29 2.70 -2.46
C GLY A 94 -5.75 3.00 -2.78
N GLY A 95 -6.06 4.22 -3.20
CA GLY A 95 -7.41 4.69 -3.52
C GLY A 95 -7.34 5.62 -4.73
N GLU A 96 -6.67 5.17 -5.79
CA GLU A 96 -6.15 6.03 -6.86
C GLU A 96 -6.98 5.94 -8.15
N LEU A 97 -7.15 7.08 -8.82
CA LEU A 97 -7.63 7.16 -10.20
C LEU A 97 -6.50 7.69 -11.07
N LEU A 98 -6.05 6.85 -12.01
CA LEU A 98 -4.94 7.15 -12.90
C LEU A 98 -5.41 7.16 -14.35
N VAL A 99 -4.86 8.08 -15.15
CA VAL A 99 -4.86 7.98 -16.61
C VAL A 99 -3.49 7.45 -17.01
N ALA A 100 -3.42 6.24 -17.56
CA ALA A 100 -2.16 5.52 -17.73
C ALA A 100 -2.03 4.83 -19.09
N ASP A 101 -0.80 4.73 -19.58
CA ASP A 101 -0.39 3.79 -20.63
C ASP A 101 0.74 2.88 -20.09
N TYR A 102 1.49 2.17 -20.95
CA TYR A 102 2.61 1.35 -20.49
C TYR A 102 3.88 2.14 -20.12
N HIS A 103 3.99 3.40 -20.53
CA HIS A 103 5.16 4.23 -20.30
C HIS A 103 5.04 5.08 -19.03
N ASP A 104 3.89 5.72 -18.80
CA ASP A 104 3.68 6.56 -17.62
C ASP A 104 2.19 6.66 -17.25
N PHE A 105 1.93 7.42 -16.19
CA PHE A 105 0.58 7.72 -15.74
C PHE A 105 0.48 9.13 -15.17
N ILE A 106 -0.75 9.66 -15.21
CA ILE A 106 -1.15 10.88 -14.52
C ILE A 106 -2.15 10.49 -13.43
N ARG A 107 -1.85 10.87 -12.18
CA ARG A 107 -2.79 10.72 -11.06
C ARG A 107 -3.82 11.85 -11.12
N VAL A 108 -5.06 11.53 -11.49
CA VAL A 108 -6.12 12.53 -11.72
C VAL A 108 -7.06 12.71 -10.53
N ALA A 109 -7.22 11.68 -9.71
CA ALA A 109 -7.93 11.78 -8.44
C ALA A 109 -7.43 10.71 -7.45
N HIS A 110 -7.71 10.93 -6.17
CA HIS A 110 -7.47 9.95 -5.11
C HIS A 110 -8.37 10.22 -3.91
N LEU A 111 -8.52 9.23 -3.02
CA LEU A 111 -9.13 9.46 -1.72
C LEU A 111 -8.37 10.54 -0.96
N ALA A 112 -9.09 11.43 -0.27
CA ALA A 112 -8.47 12.47 0.55
C ALA A 112 -7.50 11.83 1.55
N TYR A 113 -6.33 12.44 1.71
CA TYR A 113 -5.33 11.90 2.62
C TYR A 113 -5.81 11.94 4.07
N VAL A 114 -5.67 10.79 4.74
CA VAL A 114 -5.90 10.65 6.17
C VAL A 114 -4.56 10.29 6.83
N PRO A 115 -4.24 10.86 8.00
CA PRO A 115 -3.05 10.46 8.75
C PRO A 115 -3.12 8.98 9.16
N LEU A 116 -2.07 8.20 8.88
CA LEU A 116 -1.89 6.84 9.38
C LEU A 116 -0.85 6.81 10.51
N PRO A 117 -1.27 6.82 11.78
CA PRO A 117 -0.37 6.94 12.93
C PRO A 117 0.22 5.58 13.35
N GLY A 118 1.53 5.44 13.19
CA GLY A 118 2.30 4.26 13.61
C GLY A 118 2.55 3.21 12.51
N GLY A 119 2.31 3.55 11.23
CA GLY A 119 2.61 2.68 10.08
C GLY A 119 1.97 1.29 10.23
N ASP A 120 2.76 0.24 10.03
CA ASP A 120 2.33 -1.17 10.09
C ASP A 120 1.62 -1.56 11.40
N ALA A 121 1.95 -0.88 12.51
CA ALA A 121 1.28 -1.13 13.79
C ALA A 121 -0.21 -0.72 13.76
N ALA A 122 -0.56 0.27 12.93
CA ALA A 122 -1.95 0.70 12.73
C ALA A 122 -2.74 -0.32 11.92
N VAL A 123 -2.12 -1.01 10.96
CA VAL A 123 -2.77 -2.03 10.12
C VAL A 123 -3.31 -3.19 10.97
N LYS A 124 -2.59 -3.58 12.03
CA LYS A 124 -3.06 -4.63 12.96
C LYS A 124 -4.15 -4.17 13.94
N ARG A 125 -4.45 -2.87 13.96
CA ARG A 125 -5.33 -2.23 14.92
C ARG A 125 -6.31 -1.28 14.21
N PRO A 126 -7.28 -1.80 13.43
CA PRO A 126 -8.31 -1.00 12.76
C PRO A 126 -8.96 0.12 13.58
N TYR A 127 -9.12 -0.05 14.91
CA TYR A 127 -9.64 1.03 15.76
C TYR A 127 -8.81 2.32 15.65
N ARG A 128 -7.48 2.23 15.52
CA ARG A 128 -6.59 3.39 15.36
C ARG A 128 -6.84 4.11 14.03
N ILE A 129 -7.10 3.34 12.98
CA ILE A 129 -7.40 3.86 11.64
C ILE A 129 -8.76 4.58 11.68
N ALA A 130 -9.78 3.97 12.27
CA ALA A 130 -11.09 4.61 12.47
C ALA A 130 -11.00 5.93 13.23
N LEU A 131 -10.26 5.95 14.35
CA LEU A 131 -10.07 7.18 15.14
C LEU A 131 -9.33 8.27 14.36
N ALA A 132 -8.37 7.91 13.50
CA ALA A 132 -7.69 8.85 12.61
C ALA A 132 -8.62 9.41 11.53
N HIS A 133 -9.50 8.59 10.95
CA HIS A 133 -10.54 9.04 10.02
C HIS A 133 -11.54 10.00 10.69
N LEU A 134 -11.99 9.70 11.92
CA LEU A 134 -12.86 10.60 12.68
C LEU A 134 -12.17 11.96 12.92
N HIS A 135 -10.89 11.93 13.32
CA HIS A 135 -10.11 13.16 13.52
C HIS A 135 -9.98 13.98 12.23
N ALA A 136 -9.63 13.35 11.11
CA ALA A 136 -9.52 14.02 9.81
C ALA A 136 -10.86 14.61 9.33
N ALA A 137 -11.98 13.97 9.69
CA ALA A 137 -13.33 14.47 9.40
C ALA A 137 -13.83 15.53 10.39
N GLY A 138 -13.06 15.88 11.42
CA GLY A 138 -13.49 16.80 12.48
C GLY A 138 -14.61 16.24 13.38
N VAL A 139 -14.77 14.91 13.42
CA VAL A 139 -15.79 14.23 14.22
C VAL A 139 -15.20 13.86 15.59
N PRO A 140 -15.81 14.31 16.70
CA PRO A 140 -15.31 13.98 18.04
C PRO A 140 -15.34 12.48 18.34
N TRP A 141 -14.37 12.03 19.13
CA TRP A 141 -14.33 10.66 19.66
C TRP A 141 -15.35 10.50 20.79
N ALA A 142 -16.61 10.26 20.42
CA ALA A 142 -17.70 10.06 21.38
C ALA A 142 -17.61 8.69 22.07
N ALA A 143 -17.93 8.66 23.37
CA ALA A 143 -18.08 7.42 24.12
C ALA A 143 -19.20 6.55 23.52
N GLY A 144 -19.04 5.23 23.55
CA GLY A 144 -20.00 4.29 22.95
C GLY A 144 -19.73 3.99 21.47
N LEU A 145 -18.78 4.68 20.84
CA LEU A 145 -18.28 4.28 19.53
C LEU A 145 -17.35 3.07 19.70
N PRO A 146 -17.56 1.96 18.97
CA PRO A 146 -16.73 0.77 19.10
C PRO A 146 -15.21 1.00 19.06
N PRO A 147 -14.64 1.84 18.16
CA PRO A 147 -13.20 2.08 18.15
C PRO A 147 -12.70 2.95 19.31
N VAL A 148 -13.56 3.80 19.87
CA VAL A 148 -13.24 4.61 21.06
C VAL A 148 -13.16 3.69 22.28
N ASP A 149 -14.15 2.82 22.44
CA ASP A 149 -14.26 1.90 23.58
C ASP A 149 -13.20 0.79 23.53
N ALA A 150 -12.74 0.42 22.33
CA ALA A 150 -11.67 -0.56 22.14
C ALA A 150 -10.27 -0.02 22.50
N ALA A 151 -10.08 1.30 22.45
CA ALA A 151 -8.83 1.94 22.83
C ALA A 151 -8.80 2.24 24.33
N THR A 152 -7.66 2.03 24.98
CA THR A 152 -7.46 2.52 26.35
C THR A 152 -7.33 4.06 26.37
N GLU A 153 -7.57 4.69 27.52
CA GLU A 153 -7.40 6.15 27.68
C GLU A 153 -5.97 6.60 27.32
N VAL A 154 -4.97 5.81 27.72
CA VAL A 154 -3.56 6.09 27.38
C VAL A 154 -3.34 6.02 25.88
N GLU A 155 -3.86 5.00 25.20
CA GLU A 155 -3.73 4.87 23.75
C GLU A 155 -4.44 5.99 23.00
N ARG A 156 -5.62 6.43 23.46
CA ARG A 156 -6.32 7.59 22.90
C ARG A 156 -5.48 8.87 23.05
N GLY A 157 -4.91 9.12 24.23
CA GLY A 157 -4.04 10.27 24.46
C GLY A 157 -2.80 10.27 23.55
N VAL A 158 -2.13 9.13 23.43
CA VAL A 158 -0.98 8.97 22.52
C VAL A 158 -1.40 9.20 21.06
N LEU A 159 -2.51 8.59 20.63
CA LEU A 159 -3.00 8.70 19.26
C LEU A 159 -3.37 10.14 18.92
N MET A 160 -4.09 10.84 19.80
CA MET A 160 -4.42 12.26 19.62
C MET A 160 -3.16 13.09 19.45
N ARG A 161 -2.14 12.86 20.29
CA ARG A 161 -0.87 13.56 20.20
C ARG A 161 -0.14 13.29 18.87
N GLN A 162 -0.17 12.05 18.37
CA GLN A 162 0.39 11.71 17.06
C GLN A 162 -0.32 12.47 15.94
N LEU A 163 -1.65 12.53 15.98
CA LEU A 163 -2.47 13.20 14.97
C LEU A 163 -2.26 14.72 14.96
N GLU A 164 -2.20 15.35 16.14
CA GLU A 164 -1.97 16.81 16.26
C GLU A 164 -0.56 17.23 15.84
N THR A 165 0.45 16.40 16.10
CA THR A 165 1.87 16.75 15.85
C THR A 165 2.41 16.22 14.54
N GLY A 166 1.72 15.26 13.91
CA GLY A 166 2.24 14.48 12.79
C GLY A 166 3.35 13.49 13.18
N PHE A 167 3.64 13.28 14.48
CA PHE A 167 4.71 12.38 14.90
C PHE A 167 4.41 10.93 14.52
N ASN A 168 5.35 10.27 13.83
CA ASN A 168 5.21 8.91 13.31
C ASN A 168 3.88 8.68 12.56
N THR A 169 3.51 9.64 11.73
CA THR A 169 2.27 9.62 10.97
C THR A 169 2.60 9.79 9.50
N VAL A 170 2.05 8.92 8.66
CA VAL A 170 2.23 8.97 7.19
C VAL A 170 0.87 9.24 6.55
N PRO A 171 0.74 10.19 5.61
CA PRO A 171 -0.50 10.38 4.87
C PRO A 171 -0.86 9.12 4.08
N THR A 172 -2.13 8.72 4.09
CA THR A 172 -2.61 7.61 3.27
C THR A 172 -3.91 7.93 2.55
N SER A 173 -4.00 7.53 1.28
CA SER A 173 -5.21 7.54 0.45
C SER A 173 -5.73 6.12 0.21
N SER A 174 -5.35 5.17 1.07
CA SER A 174 -5.65 3.75 0.89
C SER A 174 -7.14 3.42 1.03
N MET A 175 -7.67 2.68 0.05
CA MET A 175 -9.00 2.10 0.11
C MET A 175 -9.07 1.00 1.17
N GLY A 176 -8.05 0.15 1.29
CA GLY A 176 -8.01 -0.89 2.33
C GLY A 176 -8.06 -0.30 3.75
N ARG A 177 -7.36 0.81 4.01
CA ARG A 177 -7.44 1.51 5.30
C ARG A 177 -8.82 2.13 5.55
N LEU A 178 -9.49 2.62 4.51
CA LEU A 178 -10.87 3.08 4.62
C LEU A 178 -11.82 1.92 5.00
N PHE A 179 -11.65 0.74 4.41
CA PHE A 179 -12.40 -0.47 4.80
C PHE A 179 -12.12 -0.85 6.26
N ASP A 180 -10.86 -0.86 6.69
CA ASP A 180 -10.48 -1.11 8.08
C ASP A 180 -11.18 -0.12 9.04
N ALA A 181 -11.22 1.17 8.67
CA ALA A 181 -11.90 2.21 9.45
C ALA A 181 -13.40 1.94 9.59
N VAL A 182 -14.08 1.63 8.47
CA VAL A 182 -15.52 1.37 8.46
C VAL A 182 -15.86 0.10 9.25
N ALA A 183 -15.08 -0.97 9.09
CA ALA A 183 -15.26 -2.21 9.84
C ALA A 183 -15.12 -2.00 11.36
N ALA A 184 -14.14 -1.18 11.78
CA ALA A 184 -13.97 -0.81 13.18
C ALA A 184 -15.13 0.07 13.67
N LEU A 185 -15.56 1.08 12.92
CA LEU A 185 -16.70 1.94 13.27
C LEU A 185 -18.00 1.13 13.40
N ALA A 186 -18.21 0.14 12.53
CA ALA A 186 -19.36 -0.77 12.56
C ALA A 186 -19.27 -1.84 13.67
N GLY A 187 -18.17 -1.90 14.43
CA GLY A 187 -17.99 -2.85 15.52
C GLY A 187 -17.62 -4.27 15.08
N VAL A 188 -17.24 -4.48 13.82
CA VAL A 188 -16.93 -5.80 13.26
C VAL A 188 -15.59 -6.32 13.78
N ARG A 189 -14.53 -5.51 13.64
CA ARG A 189 -13.17 -5.85 14.08
C ARG A 189 -12.43 -4.60 14.53
N GLN A 190 -11.77 -4.69 15.69
CA GLN A 190 -10.92 -3.62 16.22
C GLN A 190 -9.43 -3.96 16.09
N THR A 191 -9.10 -5.25 16.08
CA THR A 191 -7.76 -5.81 15.90
C THR A 191 -7.81 -6.94 14.87
N VAL A 192 -6.69 -7.15 14.16
CA VAL A 192 -6.55 -8.20 13.13
C VAL A 192 -5.24 -8.97 13.30
N THR A 193 -5.21 -10.21 12.80
CA THR A 193 -4.04 -11.09 12.84
C THR A 193 -3.29 -11.16 11.51
N TYR A 194 -3.93 -10.75 10.41
CA TYR A 194 -3.33 -10.66 9.07
C TYR A 194 -3.90 -9.45 8.31
N GLU A 195 -3.18 -9.00 7.29
CA GLU A 195 -3.59 -7.85 6.46
C GLU A 195 -4.85 -8.16 5.65
N GLY A 196 -5.79 -7.20 5.59
CA GLY A 196 -7.04 -7.34 4.87
C GLY A 196 -8.14 -8.11 5.61
N GLN A 197 -7.92 -8.58 6.84
CA GLN A 197 -8.94 -9.34 7.58
C GLN A 197 -10.22 -8.55 7.91
N ALA A 198 -10.13 -7.23 8.07
CA ALA A 198 -11.28 -6.39 8.40
C ALA A 198 -11.99 -5.86 7.15
N ALA A 199 -11.36 -5.95 5.98
CA ALA A 199 -11.91 -5.48 4.70
C ALA A 199 -12.84 -6.50 4.04
#